data_AF-A0A529M862-F1
#
_entry.id   AF-A0A529M862-F1
#
_cell.length_a   1.000
_cell.length_b   1.000
_cell.length_c   1.000
_cell.angle_alpha   90.00
_cell.angle_beta   90.00
_cell.angle_gamma   90.00
#
_symmetry.space_group_name_H-M   'P 1'
#
loop_
_entity.id
_entity.type
_entity.pdbx_description
1 polymer ?
#
loop_
_entity_poly.entity_id
_entity_poly.type
_entity_poly.pdbx_seq_one_letter_code
_entity_poly.pdbx_strand_id
1 'polypeptide(L)' 'MKPETPAILILGTRGIPAAHGGFETFAEKLALFLVGRGWKVGVYCQDEVERIDQRVRNETWRGIELIHIQV' A
#
# COMPACT_ATOMS: atom_id res chain seq x y z
N MET A 1 -7.70 8.49 27.58
CA MET A 1 -7.85 7.89 26.24
C MET A 1 -6.54 8.10 25.50
N LYS A 2 -5.83 7.06 25.05
CA LYS A 2 -4.65 7.26 24.19
C LYS A 2 -5.16 7.84 22.86
N PRO A 3 -4.50 8.85 22.26
CA PRO A 3 -4.89 9.31 20.94
C PRO A 3 -4.80 8.12 19.98
N GLU A 4 -5.83 7.93 19.17
CA GLU A 4 -5.88 6.83 18.23
C GLU A 4 -4.80 7.03 17.18
N THR A 5 -4.06 5.95 16.87
CA THR A 5 -3.02 6.00 15.85
C THR A 5 -3.65 6.37 14.51
N PRO A 6 -3.23 7.47 13.86
CA PRO A 6 -3.83 7.87 12.60
C PRO A 6 -3.56 6.83 11.51
N ALA A 7 -4.52 6.65 10.62
CA ALA A 7 -4.49 5.61 9.59
C ALA A 7 -4.88 6.17 8.22
N ILE A 8 -4.27 5.62 7.16
CA ILE A 8 -4.59 5.97 5.76
C ILE A 8 -4.48 4.74 4.85
N LEU A 9 -5.34 4.68 3.83
CA LEU A 9 -5.26 3.76 2.72
C LEU A 9 -5.00 4.55 1.44
N ILE A 10 -3.99 4.15 0.67
CA ILE A 10 -3.61 4.77 -0.59
C ILE A 10 -4.09 3.88 -1.74
N LEU A 11 -4.87 4.45 -2.65
CA LEU A 11 -5.43 3.80 -3.83
C LEU A 11 -4.99 4.54 -5.10
N GLY A 12 -5.03 3.85 -6.24
CA GLY A 12 -4.67 4.42 -7.54
C GLY A 12 -3.24 4.14 -7.99
N THR A 13 -2.57 3.16 -7.38
CA THR A 13 -1.25 2.65 -7.79
C THR A 13 -1.36 1.22 -8.30
N ARG A 14 -0.43 0.76 -9.16
CA ARG A 14 -0.25 -0.68 -9.37
C ARG A 14 0.47 -1.34 -8.20
N GLY A 15 1.14 -0.55 -7.38
CA GLY A 15 1.73 -0.97 -6.12
C GLY A 15 2.96 -0.16 -5.79
N ILE A 16 3.57 -0.49 -4.66
CA ILE A 16 4.90 -0.01 -4.28
C ILE A 16 5.77 -1.22 -3.86
N PRO A 17 7.09 -1.22 -4.09
CA PRO A 17 7.92 -0.12 -4.63
C PRO A 17 7.55 0.30 -6.05
N ALA A 18 7.70 1.58 -6.36
CA ALA A 18 7.28 2.14 -7.64
C ALA A 18 8.17 1.63 -8.79
N ALA A 19 7.56 1.05 -9.82
CA ALA A 19 8.28 0.54 -10.99
C ALA A 19 8.26 1.49 -12.20
N HIS A 20 7.32 2.43 -12.28
CA HIS A 20 7.10 3.24 -13.49
C HIS A 20 7.11 4.76 -13.26
N GLY A 21 7.43 5.23 -12.05
CA GLY A 21 7.47 6.65 -11.72
C GLY A 21 6.11 7.25 -11.35
N GLY A 22 5.98 8.58 -11.49
CA GLY A 22 4.71 9.30 -11.35
C GLY A 22 4.06 9.17 -9.97
N PHE A 23 2.75 8.89 -9.96
CA PHE A 23 1.97 8.76 -8.73
C PHE A 23 2.46 7.62 -7.83
N GLU A 24 2.98 6.52 -8.39
CA GLU A 24 3.51 5.39 -7.62
C GLU A 24 4.72 5.82 -6.78
N THR A 25 5.63 6.61 -7.36
CA THR A 25 6.78 7.15 -6.62
C THR A 25 6.36 8.13 -5.54
N PHE A 26 5.31 8.92 -5.78
CA PHE A 26 4.73 9.78 -4.74
C PHE A 26 4.15 8.94 -3.60
N ALA A 27 3.33 7.93 -3.93
CA ALA A 27 2.70 7.04 -2.96
C ALA A 27 3.74 6.32 -2.10
N GLU A 28 4.82 5.81 -2.70
CA GLU A 28 5.92 5.16 -1.96
C GLU A 28 6.57 6.13 -0.95
N LYS A 29 6.94 7.33 -1.40
CA LYS A 29 7.58 8.34 -0.54
C LYS A 29 6.65 8.78 0.59
N LEU A 30 5.37 9.01 0.29
CA LEU A 30 4.36 9.38 1.28
C LEU A 30 4.16 8.26 2.30
N ALA A 31 4.02 7.01 1.86
CA ALA A 31 3.77 5.87 2.73
C ALA A 31 4.93 5.67 3.72
N LEU A 32 6.19 5.68 3.23
CA LEU A 32 7.37 5.57 4.08
C LEU A 32 7.47 6.76 5.07
N PHE A 33 7.15 7.98 4.62
CA PHE A 33 7.16 9.17 5.47
C PHE A 33 6.14 9.10 6.62
N LEU A 34 4.94 8.59 6.34
CA LEU A 34 3.85 8.46 7.32
C LEU A 34 4.10 7.32 8.31
N VAL A 35 4.54 6.15 7.83
CA VAL A 35 4.94 5.04 8.72
C VAL A 35 6.06 5.47 9.67
N GLY A 36 7.06 6.22 9.18
CA GLY A 36 8.11 6.81 10.02
C GLY A 36 7.61 7.79 11.10
N ARG A 37 6.36 8.27 10.99
CA ARG A 37 5.66 9.11 11.98
C ARG A 37 4.66 8.34 12.83
N GLY A 38 4.69 7.01 12.76
CA GLY A 38 3.81 6.15 13.54
C GLY A 38 2.40 6.04 12.99
N TRP A 39 2.14 6.41 11.73
CA TRP A 39 0.85 6.15 11.10
C TRP A 39 0.71 4.68 10.73
N LYS A 40 -0.53 4.19 10.73
CA LYS A 40 -0.89 2.93 10.05
C LYS A 40 -1.14 3.23 8.58
N VAL A 41 -0.40 2.61 7.68
CA VAL A 41 -0.49 2.88 6.24
C VAL A 41 -0.75 1.59 5.49
N GLY A 42 -1.77 1.59 4.64
CA GLY A 42 -2.01 0.54 3.65
C GLY A 42 -1.95 1.09 2.22
N VAL A 43 -1.48 0.28 1.28
CA VAL A 43 -1.38 0.61 -0.14
C VAL A 43 -1.97 -0.50 -0.97
N TYR A 44 -2.94 -0.17 -1.82
CA TYR A 44 -3.52 -1.12 -2.77
C TYR A 44 -2.57 -1.37 -3.94
N CYS A 45 -2.32 -2.65 -4.20
CA CYS A 45 -1.48 -3.14 -5.29
C CYS A 45 -2.36 -3.93 -6.26
N GLN A 46 -2.16 -3.72 -7.56
CA GLN A 46 -2.88 -4.40 -8.62
C GLN A 46 -2.02 -5.58 -9.10
N ASP A 47 -2.54 -6.78 -8.91
CA ASP A 47 -1.92 -8.02 -9.38
C ASP A 47 -2.71 -8.52 -10.60
N GLU A 48 -2.19 -8.31 -11.81
CA GLU A 48 -2.80 -8.86 -13.03
C GLU A 48 -2.55 -10.37 -13.12
N VAL A 49 -3.62 -11.17 -13.18
CA VAL A 49 -3.53 -12.64 -13.21
C VAL A 49 -4.42 -13.25 -14.29
N GLU A 50 -4.02 -14.40 -14.85
CA GLU A 50 -4.85 -15.11 -15.85
C GLU A 50 -6.15 -15.68 -15.24
N ARG A 51 -6.12 -16.03 -13.96
CA ARG A 51 -7.25 -16.54 -13.19
C ARG A 51 -7.14 -16.03 -11.76
N ILE A 52 -8.23 -15.45 -11.26
CA ILE A 52 -8.36 -15.09 -9.84
C ILE A 52 -8.52 -16.36 -9.01
N ASP A 53 -7.55 -16.63 -8.15
CA ASP A 53 -7.57 -17.72 -7.16
C ASP A 53 -7.65 -17.20 -5.72
N GLN A 54 -7.03 -16.04 -5.47
CA GLN A 54 -7.06 -15.32 -4.20
C GLN A 54 -7.30 -13.83 -4.47
N ARG A 55 -8.57 -13.41 -4.42
CA ARG A 55 -8.98 -12.04 -4.75
C ARG A 55 -8.21 -10.96 -3.97
N VAL A 56 -7.93 -11.21 -2.68
CA VAL A 56 -7.23 -10.28 -1.80
C VAL A 56 -6.15 -11.02 -1.02
N ARG A 57 -4.94 -10.49 -1.04
CA ARG A 57 -3.81 -10.94 -0.22
C ARG A 57 -3.13 -9.73 0.40
N ASN A 58 -2.75 -9.83 1.67
CA ASN A 58 -2.02 -8.77 2.34
C ASN A 58 -0.60 -9.23 2.66
N GLU A 59 0.36 -8.33 2.55
CA GLU A 59 1.72 -8.50 3.06
C GLU A 59 2.22 -7.21 3.72
N THR A 60 3.29 -7.27 4.49
CA THR A 60 3.90 -6.09 5.11
C THR A 60 5.24 -5.78 4.49
N TRP A 61 5.39 -4.56 4.00
CA TRP A 61 6.63 -4.03 3.43
C TRP A 61 7.04 -2.76 4.15
N ARG A 62 8.18 -2.78 4.85
CA ARG A 62 8.72 -1.61 5.59
C ARG A 62 7.69 -0.94 6.53
N GLY A 63 6.83 -1.74 7.16
CA GLY A 63 5.77 -1.26 8.05
C GLY A 63 4.51 -0.74 7.35
N ILE A 64 4.44 -0.87 6.03
CA ILE A 64 3.26 -0.56 5.19
C ILE A 64 2.55 -1.87 4.87
N GLU A 65 1.22 -1.90 5.00
CA GLU A 65 0.41 -3.03 4.54
C GLU A 65 0.20 -2.93 3.02
N LEU A 66 0.73 -3.88 2.25
CA LEU A 66 0.46 -3.98 0.82
C LEU A 66 -0.76 -4.89 0.65
N ILE A 67 -1.83 -4.32 0.11
CA ILE A 67 -3.12 -4.99 -0.12
C ILE A 67 -3.19 -5.32 -1.60
N HIS A 68 -2.79 -6.55 -1.95
CA HIS A 68 -2.81 -7.06 -3.31
C HIS A 68 -4.21 -7.47 -3.71
N ILE A 69 -4.67 -6.92 -4.83
CA ILE A 69 -5.96 -7.25 -5.45
C ILE A 69 -5.69 -7.90 -6.79
N GLN A 70 -6.12 -9.16 -6.93
CA GLN A 70 -6.10 -9.85 -8.21
C GLN A 70 -7.20 -9.31 -9.13
N VAL A 71 -6.78 -8.83 -10.30
CA VAL A 71 -7.64 -8.33 -11.39
C VAL A 71 -7.53 -9.20 -12.63
#